data_AF-A0A7C5BQ21-F1
#
_entry.id   AF-A0A7C5BQ21-F1
#
_cell.length_a   1.000
_cell.length_b   1.000
_cell.length_c   1.000
_cell.angle_alpha   90.00
_cell.angle_beta   90.00
_cell.angle_gamma   90.00
#
_symmetry.space_group_name_H-M   'P 1'
#
loop_
_entity.id
_entity.type
_entity.pdbx_description
1 polymer ?
#
loop_
_entity_poly.entity_id
_entity_poly.type
_entity_poly.pdbx_seq_one_letter_code
_entity_poly.pdbx_strand_id
1 'polypeptide(L)'
;MKTLGEGATHIPVRSLWFLLIYASDLLAQLRTKEREEILAGEWDNKLIDAIAEVLVVEVERRLCRQLTVQYRPRRADLTRVRGRIDHLRTTTRRLSDQGRIACCFDELCVDSPRHRFIAHTLLSAAPKIIRPDLAQRCRAAAFRMHRLGVSATPPSRAELSTDRLGHHDIDDRRMCDAALLLRDMAVPAHEAGPFDLPALRDDVRAHRKLFEAAVRGFFRYTLSSLGWDVQARILQWTPSEHSKPPFMPVMKTDVTLDHPKIGRRVVIEAKFTDALEDRDGKTTIATGYLYQLYSYLASQSGRGDHTLDTADGVLLFVKTVDRDVFDGEVTIQGHRISFLSVDLAGSPAEIRARWMQCIQD
;
A
#
# COMPACT_ATOMS: atom_id res chain seq x y z
N MET A 1 -5.84 -6.26 -14.35
CA MET A 1 -5.12 -7.35 -13.66
C MET A 1 -3.64 -7.18 -13.91
N LYS A 2 -2.75 -7.36 -12.92
CA LYS A 2 -1.29 -7.37 -13.11
C LYS A 2 -0.76 -8.78 -12.85
N THR A 3 0.20 -9.22 -13.66
CA THR A 3 0.93 -10.47 -13.43
C THR A 3 2.12 -10.16 -12.55
N LEU A 4 2.20 -10.76 -11.37
CA LEU A 4 3.25 -10.55 -10.38
C LEU A 4 3.84 -11.91 -9.97
N GLY A 5 5.08 -11.92 -9.47
CA GLY A 5 5.75 -13.14 -8.99
C GLY A 5 6.07 -14.12 -10.12
N GLU A 6 7.28 -14.02 -10.68
CA GLU A 6 7.82 -14.92 -11.74
C GLU A 6 6.88 -15.18 -12.94
N GLY A 7 5.83 -14.37 -13.13
CA GLY A 7 4.83 -14.55 -14.19
C GLY A 7 3.65 -15.47 -13.84
N ALA A 8 3.62 -16.06 -12.64
CA ALA A 8 2.66 -17.12 -12.29
C ALA A 8 1.44 -16.66 -11.48
N THR A 9 1.44 -15.44 -10.93
CA THR A 9 0.35 -14.94 -10.07
C THR A 9 -0.36 -13.76 -10.72
N HIS A 10 -1.66 -13.90 -11.02
CA HIS A 10 -2.48 -12.78 -11.46
C HIS A 10 -3.17 -12.13 -10.26
N ILE A 11 -2.81 -10.87 -9.99
CA ILE A 11 -3.38 -10.12 -8.87
C ILE A 11 -4.11 -8.88 -9.39
N PRO A 12 -5.38 -8.66 -8.98
CA PRO A 12 -6.07 -7.40 -9.23
C PRO A 12 -5.31 -6.22 -8.61
N VAL A 13 -5.29 -5.07 -9.28
CA VAL A 13 -4.64 -3.85 -8.75
C VAL A 13 -5.22 -3.47 -7.37
N ARG A 14 -6.52 -3.69 -7.16
CA ARG A 14 -7.18 -3.50 -5.85
C ARG A 14 -6.51 -4.28 -4.72
N SER A 15 -6.05 -5.50 -4.98
CA SER A 15 -5.48 -6.37 -3.95
C SER A 15 -4.07 -5.94 -3.59
N LEU A 16 -3.32 -5.41 -4.54
CA LEU A 16 -2.03 -4.78 -4.25
C LEU A 16 -2.19 -3.57 -3.32
N TRP A 17 -3.22 -2.76 -3.56
CA TRP A 17 -3.54 -1.63 -2.70
C TRP A 17 -4.04 -2.08 -1.32
N PHE A 18 -4.86 -3.12 -1.25
CA PHE A 18 -5.23 -3.77 0.01
C PHE A 18 -3.98 -4.19 0.81
N LEU A 19 -3.00 -4.84 0.18
CA LEU A 19 -1.74 -5.19 0.83
C LEU A 19 -0.97 -3.95 1.30
N LEU A 20 -0.87 -2.91 0.47
CA LEU A 20 -0.18 -1.66 0.83
C LEU A 20 -0.82 -0.96 2.03
N ILE A 21 -2.14 -0.99 2.15
CA ILE A 21 -2.85 -0.39 3.27
C ILE A 21 -2.47 -1.07 4.59
N TYR A 22 -2.42 -2.41 4.64
CA TYR A 22 -1.96 -3.12 5.84
C TYR A 22 -0.46 -3.04 6.06
N ALA A 23 0.34 -3.02 4.99
CA ALA A 23 1.79 -2.90 5.10
C ALA A 23 2.24 -1.50 5.58
N SER A 24 1.41 -0.49 5.36
CA SER A 24 1.65 0.89 5.79
C SER A 24 1.04 1.20 7.17
N ASP A 25 1.55 2.25 7.81
CA ASP A 25 0.94 2.80 9.04
C ASP A 25 -0.28 3.70 8.73
N LEU A 26 -0.92 3.52 7.58
CA LEU A 26 -2.08 4.31 7.14
C LEU A 26 -3.30 4.03 8.03
N LEU A 27 -3.55 2.76 8.37
CA LEU A 27 -4.67 2.36 9.24
C LEU A 27 -4.54 2.92 10.66
N ALA A 28 -3.31 3.11 11.16
CA ALA A 28 -3.05 3.70 12.47
C ALA A 28 -3.48 5.18 12.55
N GLN A 29 -3.63 5.86 11.42
CA GLN A 29 -3.95 7.28 11.34
C GLN A 29 -5.46 7.55 11.14
N LEU A 30 -6.25 6.51 10.88
CA LEU A 30 -7.70 6.60 10.76
C LEU A 30 -8.39 6.66 12.12
N ARG A 31 -9.59 7.27 12.18
CA ARG A 31 -10.38 7.29 13.43
C ARG A 31 -10.82 5.86 13.79
N THR A 32 -10.93 5.58 15.09
CA THR A 32 -11.28 4.26 15.64
C THR A 32 -12.50 3.62 14.97
N LYS A 33 -13.57 4.39 14.76
CA LYS A 33 -14.81 3.91 14.13
C LYS A 33 -14.65 3.54 12.65
N GLU A 34 -13.92 4.36 11.89
CA GLU A 34 -13.65 4.10 10.47
C GLU A 34 -12.74 2.89 10.30
N ARG A 35 -11.76 2.76 11.19
CA ARG A 35 -10.88 1.59 11.27
C ARG A 35 -11.68 0.31 11.54
N GLU A 36 -12.60 0.34 12.49
CA GLU A 36 -13.49 -0.80 12.81
C GLU A 36 -14.40 -1.14 11.62
N GLU A 37 -14.93 -0.15 10.90
CA GLU A 37 -15.77 -0.36 9.71
C GLU A 37 -15.00 -0.99 8.54
N ILE A 38 -13.71 -0.65 8.37
CA ILE A 38 -12.82 -1.25 7.36
C ILE A 38 -12.47 -2.70 7.73
N LEU A 39 -12.24 -2.96 9.01
CA LEU A 39 -11.97 -4.31 9.54
C LEU A 39 -13.21 -5.21 9.50
N ALA A 40 -14.40 -4.65 9.76
CA ALA A 40 -15.71 -5.32 9.66
C ALA A 40 -16.09 -5.69 8.22
N GLY A 41 -15.45 -5.07 7.23
CA GLY A 41 -15.08 -5.78 6.02
C GLY A 41 -16.11 -5.92 4.90
N GLU A 42 -17.15 -5.11 4.86
CA GLU A 42 -18.26 -5.48 3.97
C GLU A 42 -18.10 -5.12 2.49
N TRP A 43 -17.31 -4.12 2.04
CA TRP A 43 -17.24 -3.80 0.59
C TRP A 43 -15.94 -3.10 0.17
N ASP A 44 -15.50 -3.31 -1.07
CA ASP A 44 -14.41 -2.54 -1.74
C ASP A 44 -14.64 -1.03 -1.62
N ASN A 45 -15.91 -0.60 -1.67
CA ASN A 45 -16.33 0.79 -1.49
C ASN A 45 -16.01 1.34 -0.09
N LYS A 46 -16.00 0.53 0.98
CA LYS A 46 -15.58 0.98 2.32
C LYS A 46 -14.09 1.31 2.35
N LEU A 47 -13.27 0.64 1.53
CA LEU A 47 -11.85 0.97 1.37
C LEU A 47 -11.67 2.28 0.60
N ILE A 48 -12.48 2.50 -0.43
CA ILE A 48 -12.54 3.80 -1.15
C ILE A 48 -12.87 4.93 -0.16
N ASP A 49 -13.89 4.74 0.68
CA ASP A 49 -14.28 5.71 1.72
C ASP A 49 -13.14 6.00 2.71
N ALA A 50 -12.37 4.98 3.10
CA ALA A 50 -11.25 5.13 4.01
C ALA A 50 -10.09 5.93 3.39
N ILE A 51 -9.70 5.58 2.16
CA ILE A 51 -8.64 6.29 1.43
C ILE A 51 -9.07 7.74 1.15
N ALA A 52 -10.33 7.94 0.77
CA ALA A 52 -10.90 9.25 0.56
C ALA A 52 -10.89 10.10 1.84
N GLU A 53 -11.19 9.51 3.01
CA GLU A 53 -11.07 10.21 4.29
C GLU A 53 -9.64 10.70 4.53
N VAL A 54 -8.63 9.83 4.36
CA VAL A 54 -7.23 10.24 4.52
C VAL A 54 -6.89 11.38 3.57
N LEU A 55 -7.25 11.26 2.29
CA LEU A 55 -6.96 12.28 1.30
C LEU A 55 -7.63 13.61 1.65
N VAL A 56 -8.91 13.60 2.01
CA VAL A 56 -9.65 14.81 2.38
C VAL A 56 -9.06 15.47 3.62
N VAL A 57 -8.77 14.70 4.67
CA VAL A 57 -8.17 15.24 5.90
C VAL A 57 -6.81 15.87 5.61
N GLU A 58 -6.00 15.25 4.75
CA GLU A 58 -4.70 15.79 4.39
C GLU A 58 -4.84 17.06 3.55
N VAL A 59 -5.76 17.09 2.58
CA VAL A 59 -6.08 18.28 1.79
C VAL A 59 -6.62 19.41 2.67
N GLU A 60 -7.54 19.13 3.59
CA GLU A 60 -8.08 20.10 4.55
C GLU A 60 -6.98 20.69 5.42
N ARG A 61 -6.05 19.85 5.91
CA ARG A 61 -4.88 20.28 6.67
C ARG A 61 -3.98 21.20 5.84
N ARG A 62 -3.72 20.85 4.57
CA ARG A 62 -2.89 21.68 3.66
C ARG A 62 -3.58 22.98 3.27
N LEU A 63 -4.91 22.97 3.08
CA LEU A 63 -5.69 24.18 2.85
C LEU A 63 -5.60 25.15 4.05
N CYS A 64 -5.47 24.64 5.28
CA CYS A 64 -5.25 25.46 6.48
C CYS A 64 -3.78 25.93 6.63
N ARG A 65 -2.79 25.11 6.24
CA ARG A 65 -1.35 25.38 6.40
C ARG A 65 -0.66 25.97 5.16
N GLN A 66 -1.44 26.30 4.13
CA GLN A 66 -1.00 26.72 2.78
C GLN A 66 -0.61 25.54 1.86
N LEU A 67 -1.09 25.58 0.61
CA LEU A 67 -0.71 24.64 -0.45
C LEU A 67 0.68 25.00 -0.98
N THR A 68 1.43 24.00 -1.44
CA THR A 68 2.75 24.22 -2.05
C THR A 68 2.64 25.11 -3.28
N VAL A 69 3.44 26.16 -3.31
CA VAL A 69 3.54 27.07 -4.44
C VAL A 69 4.75 26.71 -5.30
N GLN A 70 4.59 26.80 -6.61
CA GLN A 70 5.65 26.52 -7.57
C GLN A 70 5.80 27.66 -8.57
N TYR A 71 7.03 27.85 -9.04
CA TYR A 71 7.29 28.76 -10.15
C TYR A 71 6.88 28.10 -11.45
N ARG A 72 5.98 28.76 -12.18
CA ARG A 72 5.56 28.33 -13.51
C ARG A 72 5.89 29.42 -14.53
N PRO A 73 6.51 29.06 -15.67
CA PRO A 73 6.75 30.01 -16.74
C PRO A 73 5.41 30.45 -17.34
N ARG A 74 5.12 31.74 -17.28
CA ARG A 74 3.94 32.37 -17.87
C ARG A 74 4.35 33.27 -19.01
N ARG A 75 3.61 33.17 -20.12
CA ARG A 75 3.73 34.07 -21.28
C ARG A 75 2.47 34.91 -21.36
N ALA A 76 2.59 36.23 -21.32
CA ALA A 76 1.44 37.13 -21.36
C ALA A 76 1.78 38.43 -22.09
N ASP A 77 0.78 39.01 -22.74
CA ASP A 77 0.88 40.31 -23.40
C ASP A 77 0.45 41.38 -22.40
N LEU A 78 1.44 42.12 -21.87
CA LEU A 78 1.25 43.04 -20.74
C LEU A 78 1.46 44.49 -21.18
N THR A 79 0.84 45.44 -20.47
CA THR A 79 1.07 46.88 -20.67
C THR A 79 2.33 47.40 -19.96
N ARG A 80 3.04 46.51 -19.24
CA ARG A 80 4.30 46.80 -18.54
C ARG A 80 5.28 45.64 -18.72
N VAL A 81 6.56 45.94 -18.67
CA VAL A 81 7.61 44.91 -18.74
C VAL A 81 7.62 44.09 -17.44
N ARG A 82 7.56 42.76 -17.57
CA ARG A 82 7.72 41.81 -16.46
C ARG A 82 8.56 40.62 -16.93
N GLY A 83 9.70 40.38 -16.30
CA GLY A 83 10.63 39.32 -16.72
C GLY A 83 11.25 39.58 -18.09
N ARG A 84 11.40 38.54 -18.91
CA ARG A 84 12.07 38.59 -20.23
C ARG A 84 11.10 38.98 -21.33
N ILE A 85 11.47 39.94 -22.17
CA ILE A 85 10.68 40.35 -23.33
C ILE A 85 10.87 39.35 -24.48
N ASP A 86 9.77 38.94 -25.10
CA ASP A 86 9.78 38.23 -26.38
C ASP A 86 9.72 39.26 -27.52
N HIS A 87 10.91 39.71 -27.94
CA HIS A 87 11.05 40.76 -28.95
C HIS A 87 10.46 40.36 -30.30
N LEU A 88 10.59 39.08 -30.68
CA LEU A 88 10.05 38.56 -31.93
C LEU A 88 8.53 38.66 -31.93
N ARG A 89 7.87 38.09 -30.91
CA ARG A 89 6.40 38.12 -30.83
C ARG A 89 5.85 39.53 -30.68
N THR A 90 6.55 40.40 -29.94
CA THR A 90 6.18 41.82 -29.78
C THR A 90 6.20 42.56 -31.11
N THR A 91 7.23 42.34 -31.92
CA THR A 91 7.39 42.99 -33.23
C THR A 91 6.42 42.43 -34.25
N THR A 92 6.35 41.10 -34.39
CA THR A 92 5.49 40.44 -35.39
C THR A 92 4.01 40.75 -35.19
N ARG A 93 3.55 40.88 -33.94
CA ARG A 93 2.15 41.22 -33.63
C ARG A 93 1.90 42.72 -33.45
N ARG A 94 2.91 43.57 -33.68
CA ARG A 94 2.85 45.03 -33.45
C ARG A 94 2.26 45.38 -32.08
N LEU A 95 2.65 44.65 -31.04
CA LEU A 95 2.09 44.85 -29.70
C LEU A 95 2.45 46.23 -29.15
N SER A 96 3.62 46.77 -29.52
CA SER A 96 4.07 48.11 -29.13
C SER A 96 3.08 49.20 -29.56
N ASP A 97 2.51 49.07 -30.76
CA ASP A 97 1.51 50.03 -31.30
C ASP A 97 0.20 50.00 -30.48
N GLN A 98 -0.06 48.89 -29.79
CA GLN A 98 -1.21 48.68 -28.91
C GLN A 98 -0.88 48.99 -27.44
N GLY A 99 0.31 49.52 -27.14
CA GLY A 99 0.78 49.75 -25.77
C GLY A 99 1.01 48.46 -24.97
N ARG A 100 1.34 47.34 -25.65
CA ARG A 100 1.55 46.02 -25.06
C ARG A 100 2.92 45.45 -25.42
N ILE A 101 3.43 44.54 -24.59
CA ILE A 101 4.71 43.86 -24.77
C ILE A 101 4.52 42.38 -24.41
N ALA A 102 4.98 41.48 -25.27
CA ALA A 102 4.96 40.06 -24.98
C ALA A 102 6.06 39.74 -23.95
N CYS A 103 5.65 39.30 -22.77
CA CYS A 103 6.54 39.03 -21.65
C CYS A 103 6.52 37.54 -21.28
N CYS A 104 7.69 37.00 -20.97
CA CYS A 104 7.92 35.67 -20.39
C CYS A 104 8.48 35.84 -18.99
N PHE A 105 7.77 35.40 -17.96
CA PHE A 105 8.19 35.52 -16.57
C PHE A 105 7.73 34.32 -15.76
N ASP A 106 8.44 34.04 -14.67
CA ASP A 106 8.03 33.02 -13.72
C ASP A 106 7.03 33.61 -12.73
N GLU A 107 5.89 32.94 -12.59
CA GLU A 107 4.86 33.31 -11.63
C GLU A 107 4.74 32.23 -10.57
N LEU A 108 4.70 32.67 -9.31
CA LEU A 108 4.45 31.79 -8.19
C LEU A 108 2.96 31.44 -8.17
N CYS A 109 2.64 30.17 -8.38
CA CYS A 109 1.26 29.71 -8.49
C CYS A 109 1.05 28.41 -7.70
N VAL A 110 -0.16 28.20 -7.21
CA VAL A 110 -0.60 26.93 -6.62
C VAL A 110 -1.02 25.91 -7.69
N ASP A 111 -1.19 26.32 -8.94
CA ASP A 111 -1.60 25.47 -10.06
C ASP A 111 -0.45 24.58 -10.55
N SER A 112 -0.22 23.50 -9.80
CA SER A 112 0.74 22.44 -10.11
C SER A 112 0.03 21.20 -10.67
N PRO A 113 0.71 20.36 -11.47
CA PRO A 113 0.15 19.09 -11.95
C PRO A 113 -0.41 18.23 -10.82
N ARG A 114 0.31 18.10 -9.70
CA ARG A 114 -0.18 17.39 -8.49
C ARG A 114 -1.48 17.96 -7.92
N HIS A 115 -1.63 19.29 -7.80
CA HIS A 115 -2.84 19.86 -7.19
C HIS A 115 -4.05 19.69 -8.10
N ARG A 116 -3.87 19.82 -9.41
CA ARG A 116 -4.90 19.49 -10.40
C ARG A 116 -5.29 18.01 -10.33
N PHE A 117 -4.30 17.13 -10.18
CA PHE A 117 -4.54 15.70 -10.00
C PHE A 117 -5.40 15.41 -8.78
N ILE A 118 -5.04 15.96 -7.62
CA ILE A 118 -5.76 15.75 -6.35
C ILE A 118 -7.19 16.28 -6.44
N ALA A 119 -7.38 17.52 -6.93
CA ALA A 119 -8.70 18.11 -7.09
C ALA A 119 -9.58 17.27 -8.03
N HIS A 120 -9.03 16.81 -9.15
CA HIS A 120 -9.73 15.93 -10.08
C HIS A 120 -10.08 14.58 -9.44
N THR A 121 -9.13 13.96 -8.72
CA THR A 121 -9.34 12.68 -8.04
C THR A 121 -10.48 12.78 -7.03
N LEU A 122 -10.48 13.80 -6.17
CA LEU A 122 -11.55 14.06 -5.20
C LEU A 122 -12.94 14.14 -5.86
N LEU A 123 -13.05 14.86 -6.98
CA LEU A 123 -14.30 15.00 -7.73
C LEU A 123 -14.72 13.69 -8.40
N SER A 124 -13.77 12.97 -9.00
CA SER A 124 -14.03 11.70 -9.68
C SER A 124 -14.39 10.54 -8.74
N ALA A 125 -13.90 10.58 -7.50
CA ALA A 125 -14.19 9.58 -6.46
C ALA A 125 -15.49 9.87 -5.68
N ALA A 126 -15.91 11.14 -5.59
CA ALA A 126 -17.12 11.55 -4.86
C ALA A 126 -18.40 10.74 -5.20
N PRO A 127 -18.68 10.33 -6.45
CA PRO A 127 -19.83 9.49 -6.77
C PRO A 127 -19.73 8.03 -6.30
N LYS A 128 -18.53 7.54 -6.01
CA LYS A 128 -18.24 6.14 -5.64
C LYS A 128 -18.15 5.94 -4.13
N ILE A 129 -18.07 7.04 -3.39
CA ILE A 129 -18.03 7.04 -1.93
C ILE A 129 -19.43 6.77 -1.38
N ILE A 130 -19.54 5.83 -0.44
CA ILE A 130 -20.83 5.47 0.19
C ILE A 130 -21.28 6.55 1.16
N ARG A 131 -20.36 7.07 1.99
CA ARG A 131 -20.67 8.08 3.01
C ARG A 131 -20.98 9.44 2.37
N PRO A 132 -22.23 9.95 2.47
CA PRO A 132 -22.62 11.18 1.78
C PRO A 132 -21.92 12.43 2.34
N ASP A 133 -21.64 12.46 3.65
CA ASP A 133 -20.87 13.52 4.30
C ASP A 133 -19.44 13.62 3.74
N LEU A 134 -18.75 12.48 3.63
CA LEU A 134 -17.41 12.42 3.06
C LEU A 134 -17.42 12.83 1.58
N ALA A 135 -18.37 12.34 0.79
CA ALA A 135 -18.50 12.73 -0.62
C ALA A 135 -18.70 14.25 -0.76
N GLN A 136 -19.44 14.88 0.15
CA GLN A 136 -19.61 16.32 0.19
C GLN A 136 -18.33 17.05 0.60
N ARG A 137 -17.58 16.54 1.60
CA ARG A 137 -16.28 17.08 1.99
C ARG A 137 -15.26 16.99 0.86
N CYS A 138 -15.23 15.89 0.09
CA CYS A 138 -14.40 15.75 -1.12
C CYS A 138 -14.69 16.87 -2.13
N ARG A 139 -15.98 17.09 -2.44
CA ARG A 139 -16.41 18.16 -3.36
C ARG A 139 -16.06 19.55 -2.84
N ALA A 140 -16.27 19.80 -1.55
CA ALA A 140 -15.96 21.07 -0.92
C ALA A 140 -14.45 21.35 -0.92
N ALA A 141 -13.61 20.35 -0.62
CA ALA A 141 -12.16 20.45 -0.65
C ALA A 141 -11.65 20.78 -2.07
N ALA A 142 -12.12 20.05 -3.09
CA ALA A 142 -11.78 20.32 -4.48
C ALA A 142 -12.22 21.74 -4.91
N PHE A 143 -13.43 22.16 -4.54
CA PHE A 143 -13.91 23.51 -4.83
C PHE A 143 -13.05 24.60 -4.15
N ARG A 144 -12.61 24.37 -2.90
CA ARG A 144 -11.67 25.29 -2.22
C ARG A 144 -10.33 25.36 -2.94
N MET A 145 -9.80 24.24 -3.44
CA MET A 145 -8.58 24.24 -4.26
C MET A 145 -8.76 25.06 -5.54
N HIS A 146 -9.89 24.92 -6.23
CA HIS A 146 -10.20 25.72 -7.41
C HIS A 146 -10.31 27.22 -7.10
N ARG A 147 -10.92 27.58 -5.98
CA ARG A 147 -10.97 28.98 -5.52
C ARG A 147 -9.60 29.58 -5.22
N LEU A 148 -8.62 28.77 -4.83
CA LEU A 148 -7.23 29.20 -4.62
C LEU A 148 -6.44 29.34 -5.93
N GLY A 149 -7.01 28.95 -7.08
CA GLY A 149 -6.40 29.09 -8.40
C GLY A 149 -5.89 27.79 -9.01
N VAL A 150 -6.19 26.63 -8.42
CA VAL A 150 -5.89 25.32 -9.05
C VAL A 150 -6.84 25.09 -10.21
N SER A 151 -6.32 24.80 -11.41
CA SER A 151 -7.14 24.57 -12.60
C SER A 151 -8.02 23.33 -12.44
N ALA A 152 -9.22 23.37 -13.04
CA ALA A 152 -10.14 22.23 -13.12
C ALA A 152 -9.72 21.19 -14.18
N THR A 153 -8.72 21.51 -15.00
CA THR A 153 -8.24 20.60 -16.04
C THR A 153 -7.38 19.49 -15.44
N PRO A 154 -7.70 18.20 -15.69
CA PRO A 154 -6.84 17.12 -15.24
C PRO A 154 -5.46 17.20 -15.90
N PRO A 155 -4.38 16.89 -15.17
CA PRO A 155 -3.06 16.85 -15.76
C PRO A 155 -2.92 15.66 -16.70
N SER A 156 -2.17 15.85 -17.78
CA SER A 156 -1.72 14.77 -18.63
C SER A 156 -0.67 13.90 -17.93
N ARG A 157 -0.48 12.67 -18.43
CA ARG A 157 0.53 11.74 -17.90
C ARG A 157 1.95 12.32 -17.95
N ALA A 158 2.29 13.04 -19.02
CA ALA A 158 3.60 13.67 -19.19
C ALA A 158 3.83 14.81 -18.19
N GLU A 159 2.79 15.57 -17.86
CA GLU A 159 2.87 16.62 -16.83
C GLU A 159 3.04 16.03 -15.43
N LEU A 160 2.43 14.88 -15.14
CA LEU A 160 2.62 14.19 -13.85
C LEU A 160 3.99 13.53 -13.73
N SER A 161 4.55 12.97 -14.81
CA SER A 161 5.87 12.32 -14.76
C SER A 161 7.02 13.31 -14.62
N THR A 162 6.83 14.55 -15.09
CA THR A 162 7.80 15.64 -14.98
C THR A 162 7.75 16.34 -13.62
N ASP A 163 6.62 16.28 -12.91
CA ASP A 163 6.44 16.82 -11.56
C ASP A 163 7.11 15.89 -10.51
N ARG A 164 8.42 16.10 -10.28
CA ARG A 164 9.17 15.37 -9.26
C ARG A 164 9.07 16.08 -7.90
N LEU A 165 8.71 15.31 -6.87
CA LEU A 165 8.69 15.79 -5.48
C LEU A 165 10.11 16.13 -5.02
N GLY A 166 10.36 17.40 -4.68
CA GLY A 166 11.59 17.84 -4.05
C GLY A 166 11.59 17.62 -2.53
N HIS A 167 12.70 17.96 -1.85
CA HIS A 167 12.78 17.90 -0.39
C HIS A 167 11.75 18.82 0.31
N HIS A 168 11.38 19.94 -0.31
CA HIS A 168 10.35 20.85 0.21
C HIS A 168 8.91 20.39 -0.02
N ASP A 169 8.73 19.27 -0.74
CA ASP A 169 7.42 18.72 -1.11
C ASP A 169 7.06 17.45 -0.33
N ILE A 170 7.84 17.10 0.71
CA ILE A 170 7.63 15.89 1.51
C ILE A 170 6.22 15.87 2.12
N ASP A 171 5.70 17.03 2.50
CA ASP A 171 4.35 17.17 3.06
C ASP A 171 3.24 16.89 2.03
N ASP A 172 3.52 17.09 0.73
CA ASP A 172 2.56 16.78 -0.34
C ASP A 172 2.58 15.30 -0.71
N ARG A 173 3.66 14.57 -0.39
CA ARG A 173 3.83 13.17 -0.77
C ARG A 173 2.68 12.30 -0.29
N ARG A 174 2.26 12.47 0.96
CA ARG A 174 1.13 11.73 1.55
C ARG A 174 -0.17 11.98 0.80
N MET A 175 -0.44 13.25 0.50
CA MET A 175 -1.62 13.67 -0.26
C MET A 175 -1.59 13.10 -1.69
N CYS A 176 -0.43 13.11 -2.34
CA CYS A 176 -0.24 12.51 -3.67
C CYS A 176 -0.43 10.98 -3.65
N ASP A 177 0.17 10.29 -2.67
CA ASP A 177 0.05 8.84 -2.51
C ASP A 177 -1.41 8.44 -2.28
N ALA A 178 -2.13 9.14 -1.38
CA ALA A 178 -3.55 8.93 -1.12
C ALA A 178 -4.44 9.22 -2.35
N ALA A 179 -4.11 10.24 -3.16
CA ALA A 179 -4.83 10.53 -4.39
C ALA A 179 -4.58 9.47 -5.49
N LEU A 180 -3.36 8.96 -5.60
CA LEU A 180 -3.04 7.86 -6.51
C LEU A 180 -3.81 6.60 -6.12
N LEU A 181 -3.76 6.26 -4.83
CA LEU A 181 -4.54 5.19 -4.21
C LEU A 181 -6.03 5.31 -4.54
N LEU A 182 -6.61 6.48 -4.28
CA LEU A 182 -8.05 6.69 -4.43
C LEU A 182 -8.49 6.59 -5.89
N ARG A 183 -7.72 7.19 -6.81
CA ARG A 183 -8.02 7.11 -8.24
C ARG A 183 -8.02 5.65 -8.71
N ASP A 184 -6.96 4.91 -8.40
CA ASP A 184 -6.78 3.55 -8.93
C ASP A 184 -7.79 2.56 -8.34
N MET A 185 -8.19 2.76 -7.07
CA MET A 185 -9.27 1.99 -6.44
C MET A 185 -10.66 2.38 -6.94
N ALA A 186 -10.85 3.65 -7.27
CA ALA A 186 -12.11 4.15 -7.80
C ALA A 186 -12.34 3.72 -9.25
N VAL A 187 -11.32 3.34 -10.04
CA VAL A 187 -11.54 2.86 -11.43
C VAL A 187 -12.28 1.51 -11.39
N PRO A 188 -13.41 1.35 -12.10
CA PRO A 188 -14.08 0.06 -12.21
C PRO A 188 -13.15 -0.99 -12.81
N ALA A 189 -13.21 -2.24 -12.32
CA ALA A 189 -12.34 -3.35 -12.72
C ALA A 189 -12.29 -3.66 -14.24
N HIS A 190 -13.21 -3.09 -15.02
CA HIS A 190 -13.35 -3.31 -16.47
C HIS A 190 -12.75 -2.20 -17.34
N GLU A 191 -12.32 -1.07 -16.75
CA GLU A 191 -11.57 -0.05 -17.47
C GLU A 191 -10.09 -0.19 -17.08
N ALA A 192 -9.34 -0.92 -17.90
CA ALA A 192 -7.89 -0.99 -17.77
C ALA A 192 -7.29 0.40 -18.01
N GLY A 193 -7.21 1.21 -16.96
CA GLY A 193 -6.45 2.45 -16.95
C GLY A 193 -4.95 2.13 -17.11
N PRO A 194 -4.25 2.72 -18.09
CA PRO A 194 -2.85 2.39 -18.41
C PRO A 194 -1.84 3.14 -17.51
N PHE A 195 -2.21 3.44 -16.27
CA PHE A 195 -1.27 4.00 -15.29
C PHE A 195 -0.51 2.85 -14.64
N ASP A 196 0.76 2.72 -15.02
CA ASP A 196 1.72 2.02 -14.19
C ASP A 196 1.81 2.73 -12.85
N LEU A 197 1.31 2.07 -11.81
CA LEU A 197 1.74 2.24 -10.43
C LEU A 197 3.21 2.70 -10.42
N PRO A 198 3.55 3.86 -9.81
CA PRO A 198 4.93 4.28 -9.73
C PRO A 198 5.74 3.21 -9.00
N ALA A 199 6.43 2.37 -9.77
CA ALA A 199 7.48 1.47 -9.33
C ALA A 199 7.17 0.49 -8.17
N LEU A 200 6.03 -0.22 -8.19
CA LEU A 200 6.16 -1.68 -8.05
C LEU A 200 6.53 -2.20 -9.44
N ARG A 201 7.80 -1.95 -9.82
CA ARG A 201 8.46 -2.72 -10.87
C ARG A 201 8.30 -4.19 -10.52
N ASP A 202 8.43 -5.09 -11.49
CA ASP A 202 8.46 -6.55 -11.34
C ASP A 202 9.63 -7.07 -10.46
N ASP A 203 9.95 -6.38 -9.37
CA ASP A 203 10.83 -6.82 -8.31
C ASP A 203 10.07 -7.79 -7.43
N VAL A 204 10.26 -9.08 -7.71
CA VAL A 204 9.75 -10.20 -6.92
C VAL A 204 10.07 -10.03 -5.42
N ARG A 205 11.21 -9.41 -5.07
CA ARG A 205 11.58 -9.16 -3.66
C ARG A 205 10.70 -8.08 -3.03
N ALA A 206 10.33 -7.05 -3.77
CA ALA A 206 9.42 -6.01 -3.29
C ALA A 206 8.02 -6.59 -3.01
N HIS A 207 7.51 -7.45 -3.89
CA HIS A 207 6.23 -8.14 -3.70
C HIS A 207 6.22 -9.05 -2.48
N ARG A 208 7.29 -9.84 -2.28
CA ARG A 208 7.46 -10.69 -1.09
C ARG A 208 7.42 -9.86 0.20
N LYS A 209 8.25 -8.82 0.28
CA LYS A 209 8.27 -7.91 1.45
C LYS A 209 6.95 -7.21 1.69
N LEU A 210 6.24 -6.82 0.62
CA LEU A 210 4.92 -6.19 0.73
C LEU A 210 3.91 -7.17 1.34
N PHE A 211 3.88 -8.41 0.87
CA PHE A 211 2.98 -9.43 1.39
C PHE A 211 3.28 -9.74 2.86
N GLU A 212 4.54 -9.98 3.22
CA GLU A 212 4.98 -10.19 4.61
C GLU A 212 4.56 -9.01 5.52
N ALA A 213 4.79 -7.77 5.06
CA ALA A 213 4.42 -6.58 5.80
C ALA A 213 2.90 -6.41 5.95
N ALA A 214 2.13 -6.75 4.92
CA ALA A 214 0.68 -6.70 4.93
C ALA A 214 0.08 -7.71 5.90
N VAL A 215 0.53 -8.97 5.88
CA VAL A 215 0.09 -10.01 6.82
C VAL A 215 0.42 -9.61 8.26
N ARG A 216 1.64 -9.13 8.50
CA ARG A 216 2.04 -8.63 9.83
C ARG A 216 1.19 -7.45 10.30
N GLY A 217 0.95 -6.49 9.40
CA GLY A 217 0.11 -5.33 9.68
C GLY A 217 -1.30 -5.73 10.03
N PHE A 218 -1.92 -6.62 9.23
CA PHE A 218 -3.24 -7.15 9.49
C PHE A 218 -3.37 -7.75 10.89
N PHE A 219 -2.50 -8.68 11.27
CA PHE A 219 -2.57 -9.29 12.60
C PHE A 219 -2.33 -8.29 13.72
N ARG A 220 -1.40 -7.35 13.54
CA ARG A 220 -1.18 -6.29 14.52
C ARG A 220 -2.45 -5.47 14.73
N TYR A 221 -3.11 -5.04 13.65
CA TYR A 221 -4.32 -4.23 13.77
C TYR A 221 -5.51 -5.00 14.35
N THR A 222 -5.68 -6.26 13.97
CA THR A 222 -6.83 -7.07 14.39
C THR A 222 -6.67 -7.64 15.80
N LEU A 223 -5.46 -8.05 16.18
CA LEU A 223 -5.23 -8.83 17.40
C LEU A 223 -4.62 -8.03 18.56
N SER A 224 -4.00 -6.87 18.33
CA SER A 224 -3.37 -6.11 19.42
C SER A 224 -4.37 -5.64 20.50
N SER A 225 -5.62 -5.34 20.12
CA SER A 225 -6.68 -5.03 21.10
C SER A 225 -7.12 -6.24 21.93
N LEU A 226 -6.89 -7.45 21.42
CA LEU A 226 -7.22 -8.71 22.09
C LEU A 226 -6.07 -9.21 22.98
N GLY A 227 -4.96 -8.46 23.08
CA GLY A 227 -3.83 -8.80 23.94
C GLY A 227 -2.74 -9.63 23.26
N TRP A 228 -2.76 -9.74 21.93
CA TRP A 228 -1.67 -10.34 21.16
C TRP A 228 -0.55 -9.34 20.89
N ASP A 229 0.69 -9.79 21.03
CA ASP A 229 1.89 -9.11 20.56
C ASP A 229 2.26 -9.65 19.17
N VAL A 230 2.44 -8.74 18.19
CA VAL A 230 2.62 -9.08 16.78
C VAL A 230 3.84 -8.37 16.21
N GLN A 231 4.89 -9.15 15.91
CA GLN A 231 6.16 -8.63 15.42
C GLN A 231 6.94 -9.64 14.59
N ALA A 232 7.90 -9.16 13.79
CA ALA A 232 8.94 -10.00 13.22
C ALA A 232 10.04 -10.18 14.28
N ARG A 233 10.37 -11.43 14.63
CA ARG A 233 11.36 -11.72 15.69
C ARG A 233 12.64 -12.25 15.09
N ILE A 234 13.77 -11.84 15.66
CA ILE A 234 15.07 -12.46 15.38
C ILE A 234 15.26 -13.58 16.41
N LEU A 235 15.28 -14.82 15.93
CA LEU A 235 15.55 -15.99 16.76
C LEU A 235 17.06 -16.22 16.83
N GLN A 236 17.54 -16.58 18.02
CA GLN A 236 18.95 -16.85 18.26
C GLN A 236 19.21 -18.35 18.15
N TRP A 237 20.14 -18.71 17.26
CA TRP A 237 20.77 -20.03 17.29
C TRP A 237 21.43 -20.25 18.65
N THR A 238 21.20 -21.42 19.25
CA THR A 238 21.86 -21.86 20.48
C THR A 238 22.88 -22.94 20.15
N PRO A 239 24.10 -22.58 19.71
CA PRO A 239 25.18 -23.55 19.63
C PRO A 239 25.54 -24.05 21.02
N SER A 240 25.95 -25.31 21.13
CA SER A 240 26.52 -25.89 22.36
C SER A 240 27.89 -25.29 22.71
N GLU A 241 28.56 -24.65 21.74
CA GLU A 241 29.87 -24.01 21.90
C GLU A 241 29.76 -22.49 22.09
N HIS A 242 30.77 -21.91 22.76
CA HIS A 242 30.76 -20.51 23.22
C HIS A 242 30.90 -19.45 22.10
N SER A 243 31.27 -19.83 20.87
CA SER A 243 31.45 -18.88 19.76
C SER A 243 30.56 -19.21 18.56
N LYS A 244 29.62 -18.31 18.25
CA LYS A 244 28.81 -18.37 17.03
C LYS A 244 29.65 -17.94 15.83
N PRO A 245 29.80 -18.79 14.79
CA PRO A 245 30.53 -18.39 13.59
C PRO A 245 29.86 -17.19 12.88
N PRO A 246 30.63 -16.24 12.32
CA PRO A 246 30.09 -15.01 11.74
C PRO A 246 29.27 -15.24 10.45
N PHE A 247 29.43 -16.40 9.81
CA PHE A 247 28.70 -16.79 8.60
C PHE A 247 27.36 -17.48 8.90
N MET A 248 26.98 -17.67 10.17
CA MET A 248 25.68 -18.24 10.49
C MET A 248 24.55 -17.31 10.03
N PRO A 249 23.51 -17.85 9.37
CA PRO A 249 22.37 -17.05 8.94
C PRO A 249 21.62 -16.46 10.13
N VAL A 250 21.02 -15.29 9.93
CA VAL A 250 20.10 -14.70 10.91
C VAL A 250 18.73 -15.38 10.72
N MET A 251 18.21 -16.00 11.78
CA MET A 251 16.83 -16.47 11.78
C MET A 251 15.91 -15.31 12.08
N LYS A 252 15.15 -14.87 11.08
CA LYS A 252 14.15 -13.81 11.25
C LYS A 252 12.83 -14.32 10.74
N THR A 253 11.82 -14.35 11.62
CA THR A 253 10.46 -14.72 11.25
C THR A 253 9.78 -13.58 10.50
N ASP A 254 8.88 -13.91 9.58
CA ASP A 254 8.06 -12.91 8.88
C ASP A 254 7.05 -12.29 9.86
N VAL A 255 6.31 -13.15 10.56
CA VAL A 255 5.35 -12.79 11.60
C VAL A 255 5.43 -13.79 12.76
N THR A 256 5.50 -13.27 13.98
CA THR A 256 5.29 -14.04 15.21
C THR A 256 4.17 -13.38 16.00
N LEU A 257 3.20 -14.20 16.40
CA LEU A 257 2.06 -13.84 17.23
C LEU A 257 2.26 -14.47 18.60
N ASP A 258 2.25 -13.64 19.63
CA ASP A 258 2.38 -14.07 21.02
C ASP A 258 1.15 -13.64 21.80
N HIS A 259 0.53 -14.56 22.54
CA HIS A 259 -0.52 -14.22 23.47
C HIS A 259 -0.08 -14.57 24.90
N PRO A 260 0.54 -13.62 25.64
CA PRO A 260 1.14 -13.88 26.95
C PRO A 260 0.18 -14.49 27.98
N LYS A 261 -1.10 -14.07 27.98
CA LYS A 261 -2.08 -14.56 28.99
C LYS A 261 -2.51 -16.02 28.81
N ILE A 262 -2.56 -16.51 27.57
CA ILE A 262 -2.97 -17.90 27.28
C ILE A 262 -1.75 -18.79 27.00
N GLY A 263 -0.54 -18.22 26.96
CA GLY A 263 0.69 -18.96 26.72
C GLY A 263 0.77 -19.57 25.31
N ARG A 264 0.28 -18.86 24.29
CA ARG A 264 0.28 -19.35 22.91
C ARG A 264 1.20 -18.52 22.02
N ARG A 265 2.01 -19.21 21.21
CA ARG A 265 2.81 -18.62 20.14
C ARG A 265 2.42 -19.23 18.79
N VAL A 266 2.31 -18.39 17.77
CA VAL A 266 2.15 -18.79 16.37
C VAL A 266 3.24 -18.12 15.53
N VAL A 267 4.00 -18.92 14.77
CA VAL A 267 5.00 -18.43 13.81
C VAL A 267 4.44 -18.59 12.40
N ILE A 268 4.27 -17.49 11.68
CA ILE A 268 3.73 -17.48 10.32
C ILE A 268 4.85 -17.12 9.36
N GLU A 269 5.10 -18.00 8.40
CA GLU A 269 6.00 -17.76 7.27
C GLU A 269 5.14 -17.49 6.02
N ALA A 270 5.31 -16.31 5.43
CA ALA A 270 4.46 -15.83 4.35
C ALA A 270 5.21 -15.84 3.02
N LYS A 271 4.75 -16.63 2.05
CA LYS A 271 5.40 -16.78 0.75
C LYS A 271 4.51 -16.28 -0.38
N PHE A 272 5.04 -15.29 -1.12
CA PHE A 272 4.40 -14.76 -2.32
C PHE A 272 4.75 -15.63 -3.54
N THR A 273 4.31 -16.88 -3.51
CA THR A 273 4.47 -17.87 -4.59
C THR A 273 3.57 -19.08 -4.28
N ASP A 274 3.44 -19.98 -5.25
CA ASP A 274 2.83 -21.29 -5.04
C ASP A 274 3.76 -22.19 -4.23
N ALA A 275 3.17 -22.94 -3.31
CA ALA A 275 3.90 -23.90 -2.48
C ALA A 275 4.08 -25.25 -3.16
N LEU A 276 3.18 -25.58 -4.09
CA LEU A 276 2.95 -26.95 -4.53
C LEU A 276 3.83 -27.30 -5.74
N GLU A 277 4.53 -28.41 -5.63
CA GLU A 277 5.30 -29.05 -6.67
C GLU A 277 4.66 -30.39 -7.04
N ASP A 278 4.46 -30.61 -8.34
CA ASP A 278 4.00 -31.90 -8.87
C ASP A 278 5.21 -32.75 -9.27
N ARG A 279 5.35 -33.92 -8.63
CA ARG A 279 6.39 -34.91 -8.97
C ARG A 279 5.78 -36.31 -8.92
N ASP A 280 6.05 -37.11 -9.94
CA ASP A 280 5.60 -38.51 -10.04
C ASP A 280 4.10 -38.73 -9.77
N GLY A 281 3.27 -37.81 -10.29
CA GLY A 281 1.80 -37.86 -10.11
C GLY A 281 1.30 -37.50 -8.71
N LYS A 282 2.18 -36.98 -7.83
CA LYS A 282 1.84 -36.49 -6.50
C LYS A 282 2.13 -34.99 -6.38
N THR A 283 1.17 -34.27 -5.82
CA THR A 283 1.32 -32.85 -5.49
C THR A 283 1.81 -32.72 -4.04
N THR A 284 2.94 -32.06 -3.83
CA THR A 284 3.57 -31.92 -2.50
C THR A 284 4.04 -30.50 -2.26
N ILE A 285 4.19 -30.09 -1.01
CA ILE A 285 4.73 -28.77 -0.69
C ILE A 285 6.25 -28.77 -0.84
N ALA A 286 6.82 -27.72 -1.44
CA ALA A 286 8.25 -27.52 -1.55
C ALA A 286 8.91 -27.59 -0.16
N THR A 287 9.75 -28.61 0.03
CA THR A 287 10.32 -28.98 1.34
C THR A 287 11.14 -27.85 1.98
N GLY A 288 11.74 -26.97 1.18
CA GLY A 288 12.52 -25.83 1.67
C GLY A 288 11.71 -24.90 2.59
N TYR A 289 10.42 -24.68 2.32
CA TYR A 289 9.57 -23.85 3.16
C TYR A 289 9.25 -24.52 4.50
N LEU A 290 8.98 -25.82 4.48
CA LEU A 290 8.74 -26.61 5.68
C LEU A 290 9.97 -26.62 6.58
N TYR A 291 11.16 -26.86 6.02
CA TYR A 291 12.40 -26.86 6.80
C TYR A 291 12.75 -25.50 7.37
N GLN A 292 12.45 -24.42 6.64
CA GLN A 292 12.64 -23.07 7.15
C GLN A 292 11.75 -22.81 8.38
N LEU A 293 10.45 -23.07 8.29
CA LEU A 293 9.52 -22.90 9.43
C LEU A 293 9.90 -23.82 10.59
N TYR A 294 10.19 -25.10 10.30
CA TYR A 294 10.60 -26.07 11.31
C TYR A 294 11.89 -25.62 12.03
N SER A 295 12.85 -25.02 11.33
CA SER A 295 14.06 -24.48 11.98
C SER A 295 13.74 -23.40 13.00
N TYR A 296 12.72 -22.56 12.76
CA TYR A 296 12.27 -21.58 13.73
C TYR A 296 11.66 -22.23 14.96
N LEU A 297 10.75 -23.18 14.78
CA LEU A 297 10.10 -23.90 15.87
C LEU A 297 11.13 -24.66 16.71
N ALA A 298 12.01 -25.44 16.08
CA ALA A 298 13.05 -26.19 16.77
C ALA A 298 14.06 -25.29 17.50
N SER A 299 14.38 -24.09 16.97
CA SER A 299 15.36 -23.19 17.60
C SER A 299 14.91 -22.58 18.94
N GLN A 300 13.59 -22.53 19.18
CA GLN A 300 13.00 -21.98 20.40
C GLN A 300 12.59 -23.06 21.40
N SER A 301 12.41 -24.31 20.96
CA SER A 301 12.06 -25.44 21.81
C SER A 301 13.22 -25.92 22.71
N GLY A 302 12.89 -26.65 23.78
CA GLY A 302 13.84 -27.27 24.70
C GLY A 302 14.42 -26.32 25.76
N ARG A 303 13.79 -25.15 25.95
CA ARG A 303 14.25 -24.12 26.91
C ARG A 303 13.45 -24.08 28.21
N GLY A 304 12.53 -25.03 28.41
CA GLY A 304 11.66 -25.10 29.59
C GLY A 304 10.50 -24.11 29.58
N ASP A 305 10.25 -23.46 28.43
CA ASP A 305 9.10 -22.60 28.22
C ASP A 305 8.07 -23.36 27.36
N HIS A 306 7.00 -23.82 28.03
CA HIS A 306 5.94 -24.60 27.39
C HIS A 306 5.36 -23.90 26.15
N THR A 307 5.28 -22.56 26.17
CA THR A 307 4.71 -21.77 25.08
C THR A 307 5.56 -21.83 23.81
N LEU A 308 6.87 -22.01 23.96
CA LEU A 308 7.82 -22.16 22.86
C LEU A 308 7.87 -23.60 22.38
N ASP A 309 7.81 -24.54 23.32
CA ASP A 309 7.85 -25.98 23.07
C ASP A 309 6.60 -26.48 22.33
N THR A 310 5.46 -25.79 22.47
CA THR A 310 4.20 -26.11 21.76
C THR A 310 3.78 -25.00 20.80
N ALA A 311 4.72 -24.18 20.31
CA ALA A 311 4.39 -23.12 19.37
C ALA A 311 3.81 -23.69 18.07
N ASP A 312 2.77 -23.04 17.56
CA ASP A 312 2.14 -23.36 16.28
C ASP A 312 2.97 -22.76 15.13
N GLY A 313 3.01 -23.44 13.99
CA GLY A 313 3.59 -22.97 12.75
C GLY A 313 2.54 -22.83 11.65
N VAL A 314 2.64 -21.78 10.85
CA VAL A 314 1.76 -21.60 9.69
C VAL A 314 2.60 -21.25 8.46
N LEU A 315 2.43 -22.01 7.39
CA LEU A 315 2.93 -21.65 6.07
C LEU A 315 1.79 -21.03 5.27
N LEU A 316 1.89 -19.74 4.96
CA LEU A 316 0.88 -18.99 4.23
C LEU A 316 1.38 -18.64 2.82
N PHE A 317 0.68 -19.15 1.81
CA PHE A 317 1.04 -19.00 0.39
C PHE A 317 0.03 -18.16 -0.37
N VAL A 318 0.45 -17.61 -1.52
CA VAL A 318 -0.47 -16.96 -2.45
C VAL A 318 -0.86 -17.95 -3.54
N LYS A 319 -2.16 -18.05 -3.83
CA LYS A 319 -2.70 -18.86 -4.93
C LYS A 319 -2.20 -18.35 -6.28
N THR A 320 -1.69 -19.25 -7.13
CA THR A 320 -1.34 -19.02 -8.54
C THR A 320 -2.50 -19.33 -9.47
N VAL A 321 -2.40 -18.92 -10.73
CA VAL A 321 -3.50 -18.99 -11.71
C VAL A 321 -3.96 -20.43 -11.95
N ASP A 322 -3.04 -21.39 -11.90
CA ASP A 322 -3.27 -22.77 -12.29
C ASP A 322 -3.65 -23.70 -11.13
N ARG A 323 -3.82 -23.18 -9.91
CA ARG A 323 -4.13 -23.99 -8.72
C ARG A 323 -5.29 -23.45 -7.92
N ASP A 324 -6.05 -24.38 -7.34
CA ASP A 324 -7.08 -24.05 -6.35
C ASP A 324 -6.49 -23.70 -4.99
N VAL A 325 -7.30 -23.03 -4.17
CA VAL A 325 -6.98 -22.78 -2.77
C VAL A 325 -6.90 -24.12 -2.03
N PHE A 326 -5.91 -24.28 -1.16
CA PHE A 326 -5.69 -25.48 -0.38
C PHE A 326 -5.42 -25.14 1.08
N ASP A 327 -5.82 -26.04 1.96
CA ASP A 327 -5.44 -26.04 3.37
C ASP A 327 -5.12 -27.46 3.84
N GLY A 328 -4.35 -27.53 4.93
CA GLY A 328 -4.00 -28.80 5.57
C GLY A 328 -3.30 -28.56 6.88
N GLU A 329 -3.24 -29.60 7.71
CA GLU A 329 -2.67 -29.51 9.04
C GLU A 329 -1.95 -30.82 9.38
N VAL A 330 -0.82 -30.69 10.09
CA VAL A 330 -0.07 -31.82 10.61
C VAL A 330 0.56 -31.45 11.94
N THR A 331 0.66 -32.42 12.87
CA THR A 331 1.44 -32.24 14.09
C THR A 331 2.79 -32.93 13.94
N ILE A 332 3.88 -32.17 14.08
CA ILE A 332 5.25 -32.68 14.02
C ILE A 332 5.95 -32.33 15.34
N GLN A 333 6.35 -33.37 16.09
CA GLN A 333 7.10 -33.21 17.36
C GLN A 333 6.43 -32.26 18.37
N GLY A 334 5.09 -32.33 18.47
CA GLY A 334 4.33 -31.47 19.39
C GLY A 334 4.01 -30.08 18.85
N HIS A 335 4.55 -29.71 17.68
CA HIS A 335 4.18 -28.48 16.98
C HIS A 335 3.08 -28.73 15.96
N ARG A 336 2.01 -27.95 16.04
CA ARG A 336 0.94 -27.95 15.04
C ARG A 336 1.37 -27.08 13.87
N ILE A 337 1.37 -27.64 12.67
CA ILE A 337 1.79 -26.95 11.45
C ILE A 337 0.62 -26.92 10.47
N SER A 338 0.12 -25.72 10.19
CA SER A 338 -0.94 -25.47 9.22
C SER A 338 -0.35 -24.97 7.91
N PHE A 339 -0.90 -25.46 6.80
CA PHE A 339 -0.58 -25.01 5.45
C PHE A 339 -1.81 -24.33 4.89
N LEU A 340 -1.68 -23.08 4.44
CA LEU A 340 -2.80 -22.29 3.93
C LEU A 340 -2.37 -21.58 2.66
N SER A 341 -3.20 -21.58 1.61
CA SER A 341 -3.07 -20.65 0.49
C SER A 341 -4.19 -19.61 0.47
N VAL A 342 -3.89 -18.39 0.05
CA VAL A 342 -4.85 -17.28 -0.05
C VAL A 342 -5.01 -16.84 -1.49
N ASP A 343 -6.27 -16.72 -1.94
CA ASP A 343 -6.59 -16.13 -3.23
C ASP A 343 -6.65 -14.60 -3.13
N LEU A 344 -5.60 -13.94 -3.60
CA LEU A 344 -5.56 -12.48 -3.64
C LEU A 344 -6.45 -11.89 -4.74
N ALA A 345 -7.04 -12.68 -5.64
CA ALA A 345 -8.05 -12.20 -6.58
C ALA A 345 -9.44 -12.03 -5.94
N GLY A 346 -9.66 -12.70 -4.80
CA GLY A 346 -10.89 -12.59 -4.01
C GLY A 346 -11.16 -11.20 -3.46
N SER A 347 -12.30 -11.06 -2.80
CA SER A 347 -12.67 -9.86 -2.07
C SER A 347 -11.79 -9.64 -0.82
N PRO A 348 -11.62 -8.39 -0.35
CA PRO A 348 -10.96 -8.10 0.92
C PRO A 348 -11.49 -8.91 2.12
N ALA A 349 -12.78 -9.26 2.13
CA ALA A 349 -13.40 -10.04 3.19
C ALA A 349 -12.90 -11.49 3.19
N GLU A 350 -12.85 -12.12 2.02
CA GLU A 350 -12.35 -13.48 1.86
C GLU A 350 -10.86 -13.58 2.22
N ILE A 351 -10.06 -12.60 1.79
CA ILE A 351 -8.63 -12.54 2.13
C ILE A 351 -8.43 -12.45 3.65
N ARG A 352 -9.19 -11.58 4.33
CA ARG A 352 -9.13 -11.47 5.81
C ARG A 352 -9.58 -12.74 6.50
N ALA A 353 -10.68 -13.34 6.05
CA ALA A 353 -11.18 -14.59 6.63
C ALA A 353 -10.12 -15.70 6.52
N ARG A 354 -9.44 -15.79 5.37
CA ARG A 354 -8.35 -16.74 5.16
C ARG A 354 -7.15 -16.47 6.05
N TRP A 355 -6.76 -15.21 6.26
CA TRP A 355 -5.72 -14.86 7.23
C TRP A 355 -6.11 -15.17 8.67
N MET A 356 -7.38 -15.00 9.05
CA MET A 356 -7.84 -15.33 10.40
C MET A 356 -7.76 -16.84 10.72
N GLN A 357 -7.82 -17.71 9.71
CA GLN A 357 -7.65 -19.16 9.90
C GLN A 357 -6.25 -19.52 10.43
N CYS A 358 -5.23 -18.66 10.25
CA CYS A 358 -3.89 -18.90 10.79
C CYS A 358 -3.84 -18.99 12.33
N ILE A 359 -4.87 -18.51 13.02
CA ILE A 359 -4.95 -18.53 14.50
C ILE A 359 -6.14 -19.32 15.04
N GLN A 360 -6.93 -19.94 14.15
CA GLN A 360 -8.07 -20.76 14.55
C GLN A 360 -7.56 -22.13 15.00
N ASP A 361 -8.29 -22.71 15.96
CA ASP A 361 -8.00 -24.04 16.49
C ASP A 361 -8.49 -25.13 15.54
#